data_AF-A0A1Q7EBS7-F1
#
_entry.id   AF-A0A1Q7EBS7-F1
#
_cell.length_a   1.000
_cell.length_b   1.000
_cell.length_c   1.000
_cell.angle_alpha   90.00
_cell.angle_beta   90.00
_cell.angle_gamma   90.00
#
_symmetry.space_group_name_H-M   'P 1'
#
loop_
_entity.id
_entity.type
_entity.pdbx_description
1 polymer ?
#
loop_
_entity_poly.entity_id
_entity_poly.type
_entity_poly.pdbx_seq_one_letter_code
_entity_poly.pdbx_strand_id
1 'polypeptide(L)'
;MDIALVSGAIIFDYGTRGNAIYPDKELGRAAVHAMRPGRFLLGARGAGRSATASHGAGAELAGQGGAYRESGPTKILAFVVVNAYGCIVDRTGKVVRGKPTGPVLGRTPRSANTTLSIVFTNQKLDRLQLQSVGRQVHTSMARGIQPFHARWDGDVNYMVSTQEVANDGFDEVTLGELASDAMWDAILASYDA
;
A
#
# COMPACT_ATOMS: atom_id res chain seq x y z
N MET A 1 22.58 10.79 -22.81
CA MET A 1 22.74 10.24 -21.44
C MET A 1 21.34 9.97 -20.94
N ASP A 2 21.00 8.70 -20.74
CA ASP A 2 19.69 8.32 -20.24
C ASP A 2 19.71 8.39 -18.72
N ILE A 3 18.83 9.20 -18.14
CA ILE A 3 18.72 9.37 -16.69
C ILE A 3 17.57 8.48 -16.19
N ALA A 4 17.89 7.51 -15.34
CA ALA A 4 16.88 6.69 -14.69
C ALA A 4 16.14 7.50 -13.60
N LEU A 5 14.82 7.54 -13.68
CA LEU A 5 13.97 8.17 -12.67
C LEU A 5 13.52 7.12 -11.65
N VAL A 6 13.73 7.39 -10.36
CA VAL A 6 13.31 6.52 -9.26
C VAL A 6 12.58 7.37 -8.22
N SER A 7 11.34 7.00 -7.92
CA SER A 7 10.57 7.56 -6.82
C SER A 7 10.54 6.56 -5.66
N GLY A 8 10.66 7.06 -4.44
CA GLY A 8 10.64 6.23 -3.24
C GLY A 8 9.89 6.89 -2.09
N ALA A 9 9.38 6.05 -1.21
CA ALA A 9 8.79 6.41 0.07
C ALA A 9 9.20 5.35 1.10
N ILE A 10 9.05 5.66 2.38
CA ILE A 10 9.52 4.81 3.48
C ILE A 10 8.43 4.62 4.54
N ILE A 11 8.55 3.51 5.27
CA ILE A 11 7.85 3.30 6.53
C ILE A 11 8.84 3.45 7.68
N PHE A 12 8.36 3.85 8.86
CA PHE A 12 9.11 3.72 10.09
C PHE A 12 8.86 2.33 10.69
N ASP A 13 9.83 1.43 10.62
CA ASP A 13 9.68 0.04 11.07
C ASP A 13 10.59 -0.32 12.26
N TYR A 14 11.29 0.63 12.87
CA TYR A 14 12.21 0.33 14.01
C TYR A 14 11.51 -0.23 15.26
N GLY A 15 10.20 -0.01 15.41
CA GLY A 15 9.38 -0.35 16.58
C GLY A 15 9.85 -1.55 17.43
N THR A 16 9.47 -2.78 17.06
CA THR A 16 9.73 -3.99 17.86
C THR A 16 11.12 -4.60 17.61
N ARG A 17 11.94 -3.99 16.75
CA ARG A 17 13.26 -4.53 16.39
C ARG A 17 14.30 -4.13 17.42
N GLY A 18 15.11 -5.10 17.86
CA GLY A 18 16.26 -4.87 18.74
C GLY A 18 17.50 -4.32 18.03
N ASN A 19 17.36 -3.69 16.86
CA ASN A 19 18.48 -3.18 16.07
C ASN A 19 18.06 -1.93 15.27
N ALA A 20 19.07 -1.19 14.80
CA ALA A 20 18.90 0.00 13.96
C ALA A 20 19.31 -0.25 12.49
N ILE A 21 19.23 -1.49 12.01
CA ILE A 21 19.55 -1.82 10.63
C ILE A 21 18.44 -1.29 9.72
N TYR A 22 18.83 -0.62 8.63
CA TYR A 22 17.92 -0.01 7.67
C TYR A 22 18.27 -0.40 6.22
N PRO A 23 17.32 -0.28 5.27
CA PRO A 23 17.59 -0.51 3.85
C PRO A 23 18.59 0.51 3.31
N ASP A 24 19.81 0.04 3.05
CA ASP A 24 20.86 0.86 2.44
C ASP A 24 20.85 0.75 0.91
N LYS A 25 21.83 1.40 0.27
CA LYS A 25 22.01 1.36 -1.18
C LYS A 25 22.21 -0.06 -1.71
N GLU A 26 22.92 -0.90 -0.96
CA GLU A 26 23.22 -2.27 -1.37
C GLU A 26 21.96 -3.14 -1.36
N LEU A 27 21.12 -3.00 -0.32
CA LEU A 27 19.84 -3.70 -0.26
C LEU A 27 18.89 -3.24 -1.38
N GLY A 28 18.86 -1.93 -1.69
CA GLY A 28 18.09 -1.41 -2.82
C GLY A 28 18.54 -2.02 -4.16
N ARG A 29 19.86 -2.12 -4.38
CA ARG A 29 20.43 -2.76 -5.58
C ARG A 29 20.10 -4.25 -5.64
N ALA A 30 20.22 -4.95 -4.51
CA ALA A 30 19.89 -6.38 -4.42
C ALA A 30 18.40 -6.63 -4.74
N ALA A 31 17.51 -5.75 -4.27
CA ALA A 31 16.08 -5.85 -4.58
C ALA A 31 15.80 -5.72 -6.09
N VAL A 32 16.45 -4.76 -6.77
CA VAL A 32 16.35 -4.58 -8.22
C VAL A 32 16.84 -5.82 -8.97
N HIS A 33 17.98 -6.39 -8.57
CA HIS A 33 18.53 -7.60 -9.20
C HIS A 33 17.70 -8.87 -8.93
N ALA A 34 16.97 -8.92 -7.82
CA ALA A 34 16.13 -10.05 -7.47
C ALA A 34 14.75 -10.04 -8.15
N MET A 35 14.38 -8.97 -8.86
CA MET A 35 13.07 -8.83 -9.51
C MET A 35 12.82 -9.95 -10.52
N ARG A 36 11.59 -10.49 -10.51
CA ARG A 36 11.12 -11.48 -11.48
C ARG A 36 9.74 -11.08 -11.97
N PRO A 37 9.49 -11.05 -13.29
CA PRO A 37 8.15 -10.78 -13.82
C PRO A 37 7.10 -11.71 -13.22
N GLY A 38 5.91 -11.18 -12.93
CA GLY A 38 4.78 -11.96 -12.43
C GLY A 38 4.93 -12.50 -11.01
N ARG A 39 5.96 -12.10 -10.25
CA ARG A 39 6.18 -12.57 -8.88
C ARG A 39 6.23 -11.42 -7.88
N PHE A 40 5.33 -11.47 -6.90
CA PHE A 40 5.34 -10.60 -5.73
C PHE A 40 5.14 -11.47 -4.48
N LEU A 41 6.02 -11.32 -3.48
CA LEU A 41 5.92 -12.09 -2.23
C LEU A 41 5.04 -11.34 -1.23
N LEU A 42 4.11 -12.05 -0.59
CA LEU A 42 3.17 -11.48 0.38
C LEU A 42 3.68 -11.63 1.83
N GLY A 43 3.07 -10.89 2.75
CA GLY A 43 3.36 -10.93 4.19
C GLY A 43 4.64 -10.21 4.59
N ALA A 44 5.36 -10.75 5.58
CA ALA A 44 6.58 -10.16 6.16
C ALA A 44 7.83 -10.30 5.25
N ARG A 45 7.75 -9.69 4.07
CA ARG A 45 8.77 -9.69 3.00
C ARG A 45 9.08 -8.27 2.58
N GLY A 46 10.25 -8.04 1.98
CA GLY A 46 10.63 -6.74 1.42
C GLY A 46 10.45 -5.59 2.42
N ALA A 47 9.79 -4.52 1.98
CA ALA A 47 9.47 -3.37 2.82
C ALA A 47 8.45 -3.72 3.93
N GLY A 48 7.65 -4.77 3.75
CA GLY A 48 6.72 -5.28 4.76
C GLY A 48 7.39 -6.11 5.87
N ARG A 49 8.71 -6.28 5.86
CA ARG A 49 9.41 -7.22 6.78
C ARG A 49 9.10 -6.99 8.27
N SER A 50 8.93 -5.74 8.67
CA SER A 50 8.64 -5.36 10.06
C SER A 50 7.52 -4.33 10.15
N ALA A 51 6.64 -4.31 9.14
CA ALA A 51 5.46 -3.46 9.13
C ALA A 51 4.44 -3.96 10.15
N THR A 52 3.72 -3.04 10.78
CA THR A 52 2.70 -3.35 11.79
C THR A 52 1.38 -2.65 11.51
N ALA A 53 0.26 -3.27 11.88
CA ALA A 53 -1.03 -2.61 11.93
C ALA A 53 -1.44 -2.35 13.39
N SER A 54 -2.11 -1.23 13.63
CA SER A 54 -2.37 -0.65 14.95
C SER A 54 -1.11 -0.10 15.63
N HIS A 55 -1.26 0.33 16.88
CA HIS A 55 -0.24 1.07 17.62
C HIS A 55 -0.19 0.67 19.10
N GLY A 56 0.93 0.99 19.75
CA GLY A 56 1.12 0.69 21.18
C GLY A 56 0.97 -0.81 21.46
N ALA A 57 0.25 -1.16 22.52
CA ALA A 57 -0.02 -2.56 22.88
C ALA A 57 -0.96 -3.28 21.90
N GLY A 58 -1.61 -2.55 20.99
CA GLY A 58 -2.48 -3.13 19.97
C GLY A 58 -1.77 -3.49 18.67
N ALA A 59 -0.51 -3.08 18.50
CA ALA A 59 0.24 -3.33 17.28
C ALA A 59 0.46 -4.83 17.04
N GLU A 60 0.14 -5.30 15.84
CA GLU A 60 0.41 -6.65 15.37
C GLU A 60 1.23 -6.61 14.08
N LEU A 61 2.02 -7.65 13.82
CA LEU A 61 2.75 -7.77 12.56
C LEU A 61 1.77 -7.81 11.38
N ALA A 62 2.02 -6.94 10.41
CA ALA A 62 1.37 -6.92 9.12
C ALA A 62 2.44 -7.26 8.06
N GLY A 63 2.41 -6.59 6.92
CA GLY A 63 3.37 -6.86 5.86
C GLY A 63 3.06 -6.13 4.57
N GLN A 64 3.50 -6.75 3.47
CA GLN A 64 3.21 -6.29 2.12
C GLN A 64 2.21 -7.22 1.43
N GLY A 65 1.28 -6.64 0.70
CA GLY A 65 0.22 -7.37 0.00
C GLY A 65 0.11 -6.95 -1.45
N GLY A 66 -0.54 -7.79 -2.25
CA GLY A 66 -0.71 -7.58 -3.68
C GLY A 66 -1.97 -8.24 -4.20
N ALA A 67 -2.61 -7.63 -5.19
CA ALA A 67 -3.80 -8.15 -5.85
C ALA A 67 -3.82 -7.80 -7.33
N TYR A 68 -4.48 -8.63 -8.11
CA TYR A 68 -4.66 -8.47 -9.56
C TYR A 68 -6.15 -8.51 -9.90
N ARG A 69 -6.58 -7.60 -10.77
CA ARG A 69 -7.91 -7.60 -11.38
C ARG A 69 -7.79 -7.30 -12.87
N GLU A 70 -8.73 -7.83 -13.64
CA GLU A 70 -8.78 -7.68 -15.09
C GLU A 70 -10.24 -7.50 -15.53
N SER A 71 -10.46 -6.58 -16.46
CA SER A 71 -11.75 -6.35 -17.10
C SER A 71 -11.54 -6.06 -18.58
N GLY A 72 -11.91 -7.02 -19.42
CA GLY A 72 -11.58 -6.99 -20.85
C GLY A 72 -10.07 -6.81 -21.06
N PRO A 73 -9.61 -5.78 -21.80
CA PRO A 73 -8.20 -5.55 -22.04
C PRO A 73 -7.50 -4.75 -20.90
N THR A 74 -8.26 -4.18 -19.96
CA THR A 74 -7.73 -3.39 -18.86
C THR A 74 -7.28 -4.29 -17.71
N LYS A 75 -6.02 -4.14 -17.32
CA LYS A 75 -5.38 -4.85 -16.21
C LYS A 75 -5.08 -3.89 -15.08
N ILE A 76 -5.22 -4.37 -13.85
CA ILE A 76 -4.99 -3.60 -12.63
C ILE A 76 -4.19 -4.45 -11.65
N LEU A 77 -3.06 -3.93 -11.19
CA LEU A 77 -2.25 -4.50 -10.12
C LEU A 77 -2.19 -3.51 -8.97
N ALA A 78 -2.57 -3.94 -7.78
CA ALA A 78 -2.46 -3.14 -6.56
C ALA A 78 -1.43 -3.80 -5.63
N PHE A 79 -0.54 -3.00 -5.06
CA PHE A 79 0.40 -3.42 -4.04
C PHE A 79 0.37 -2.45 -2.86
N VAL A 80 0.58 -2.97 -1.66
CA VAL A 80 0.56 -2.18 -0.43
C VAL A 80 1.58 -2.70 0.57
N VAL A 81 2.12 -1.81 1.39
CA VAL A 81 2.88 -2.10 2.61
C VAL A 81 2.12 -1.46 3.77
N VAL A 82 1.56 -2.27 4.66
CA VAL A 82 0.70 -1.79 5.74
C VAL A 82 1.50 -1.63 7.02
N ASN A 83 2.00 -0.41 7.27
CA ASN A 83 2.56 -0.01 8.57
C ASN A 83 1.66 1.05 9.24
N ALA A 84 0.35 0.81 9.27
CA ALA A 84 -0.67 1.79 9.62
C ALA A 84 -0.80 2.02 11.13
N TYR A 85 -1.14 3.25 11.51
CA TYR A 85 -1.59 3.54 12.87
C TYR A 85 -2.91 2.84 13.20
N GLY A 86 -3.77 2.67 12.21
CA GLY A 86 -5.04 1.96 12.30
C GLY A 86 -4.93 0.45 12.14
N CYS A 87 -6.03 -0.23 12.42
CA CYS A 87 -6.18 -1.68 12.25
C CYS A 87 -6.62 -2.00 10.81
N ILE A 88 -6.35 -3.22 10.36
CA ILE A 88 -6.88 -3.73 9.09
C ILE A 88 -8.28 -4.28 9.31
N VAL A 89 -9.19 -3.90 8.44
CA VAL A 89 -10.63 -4.22 8.50
C VAL A 89 -11.03 -4.96 7.22
N ASP A 90 -11.77 -6.06 7.38
CA ASP A 90 -12.34 -6.79 6.25
C ASP A 90 -13.65 -6.16 5.74
N ARG A 91 -14.17 -6.70 4.64
CA ARG A 91 -15.39 -6.18 4.00
C ARG A 91 -16.66 -6.36 4.84
N THR A 92 -16.62 -7.17 5.89
CA THR A 92 -17.73 -7.31 6.84
C THR A 92 -17.69 -6.25 7.94
N GLY A 93 -16.63 -5.42 7.96
CA GLY A 93 -16.37 -4.45 9.02
C GLY A 93 -15.65 -5.05 10.23
N LYS A 94 -15.20 -6.30 10.16
CA LYS A 94 -14.47 -6.96 11.24
C LYS A 94 -13.00 -6.55 11.18
N VAL A 95 -12.43 -6.24 12.34
CA VAL A 95 -10.99 -6.04 12.48
C VAL A 95 -10.29 -7.39 12.37
N VAL A 96 -9.40 -7.51 11.39
CA VAL A 96 -8.69 -8.77 11.05
C VAL A 96 -7.20 -8.72 11.37
N ARG A 97 -6.62 -7.52 11.54
CA ARG A 97 -5.23 -7.36 11.98
C ARG A 97 -5.03 -6.09 12.79
N GLY A 98 -4.27 -6.18 13.86
CA GLY A 98 -4.10 -5.09 14.82
C GLY A 98 -5.30 -5.03 15.77
N LYS A 99 -5.05 -4.68 17.03
CA LYS A 99 -6.12 -4.57 18.03
C LYS A 99 -6.55 -3.11 18.15
N PRO A 100 -7.84 -2.80 18.09
CA PRO A 100 -8.33 -1.45 18.33
C PRO A 100 -7.92 -1.00 19.71
N THR A 101 -7.12 0.05 19.76
CA THR A 101 -6.72 0.72 21.01
C THR A 101 -7.44 2.05 21.11
N GLY A 102 -7.93 2.37 22.31
CA GLY A 102 -8.56 3.65 22.56
C GLY A 102 -7.61 4.83 22.32
N PRO A 103 -8.13 6.06 22.23
CA PRO A 103 -7.30 7.26 22.10
C PRO A 103 -6.27 7.31 23.24
N VAL A 104 -4.99 7.31 22.90
CA VAL A 104 -3.94 7.44 23.92
C VAL A 104 -3.80 8.92 24.28
N LEU A 105 -4.36 9.30 25.43
CA LEU A 105 -4.29 10.66 25.97
C LEU A 105 -2.83 11.05 26.28
N GLY A 106 -2.47 12.31 26.02
CA GLY A 106 -1.13 12.84 26.35
C GLY A 106 0.01 12.29 25.50
N ARG A 107 -0.27 11.64 24.36
CA ARG A 107 0.77 11.17 23.44
C ARG A 107 1.60 12.32 22.89
N THR A 108 2.91 12.22 23.07
CA THR A 108 3.85 13.02 22.28
C THR A 108 3.73 12.59 20.82
N PRO A 109 3.50 13.51 19.86
CA PRO A 109 3.44 13.17 18.45
C PRO A 109 4.73 12.47 18.02
N ARG A 110 4.61 11.29 17.42
CA ARG A 110 5.73 10.57 16.81
C ARG A 110 5.22 9.98 15.50
N SER A 111 5.75 10.44 14.37
CA SER A 111 5.47 9.80 13.08
C SER A 111 6.22 8.47 13.07
N ALA A 112 5.47 7.40 13.26
CA ALA A 112 5.98 6.03 13.34
C ALA A 112 5.18 5.06 12.46
N ASN A 113 4.20 5.56 11.73
CA ASN A 113 3.25 4.79 10.95
C ASN A 113 3.16 5.39 9.55
N THR A 114 2.95 4.54 8.55
CA THR A 114 2.84 4.90 7.14
C THR A 114 2.24 3.71 6.38
N THR A 115 1.24 3.93 5.55
CA THR A 115 0.86 2.97 4.51
C THR A 115 1.43 3.40 3.17
N LEU A 116 2.18 2.52 2.51
CA LEU A 116 2.68 2.76 1.15
C LEU A 116 1.86 1.94 0.18
N SER A 117 1.31 2.55 -0.86
CA SER A 117 0.53 1.86 -1.87
C SER A 117 0.92 2.27 -3.28
N ILE A 118 0.71 1.35 -4.22
CA ILE A 118 0.86 1.61 -5.63
C ILE A 118 -0.15 0.81 -6.43
N VAL A 119 -0.76 1.46 -7.41
CA VAL A 119 -1.60 0.81 -8.43
C VAL A 119 -0.96 0.99 -9.80
N PHE A 120 -0.83 -0.11 -10.52
CA PHE A 120 -0.51 -0.13 -11.94
C PHE A 120 -1.75 -0.47 -12.75
N THR A 121 -1.93 0.22 -13.87
CA THR A 121 -2.87 -0.16 -14.92
C THR A 121 -2.21 -0.05 -16.29
N ASN A 122 -2.73 -0.77 -17.28
CA ASN A 122 -2.32 -0.62 -18.67
C ASN A 122 -3.23 0.33 -19.46
N GLN A 123 -4.28 0.88 -18.85
CA GLN A 123 -5.20 1.80 -19.50
C GLN A 123 -4.57 3.16 -19.77
N LYS A 124 -4.78 3.70 -20.97
CA LYS A 124 -4.37 5.06 -21.34
C LYS A 124 -5.16 6.08 -20.53
N LEU A 125 -4.44 6.93 -19.83
CA LEU A 125 -4.98 7.95 -18.94
C LEU A 125 -4.13 9.20 -19.03
N ASP A 126 -4.77 10.36 -19.08
CA ASP A 126 -4.04 11.60 -18.90
C ASP A 126 -3.62 11.81 -17.43
N ARG A 127 -2.86 12.89 -17.20
CA ARG A 127 -2.33 13.20 -15.87
C ARG A 127 -3.43 13.53 -14.84
N LEU A 128 -4.51 14.19 -15.26
CA LEU A 128 -5.59 14.58 -14.38
C LEU A 128 -6.41 13.35 -13.97
N GLN A 129 -6.69 12.45 -14.92
CA GLN A 129 -7.34 11.17 -14.67
C GLN A 129 -6.50 10.31 -13.72
N LEU A 130 -5.19 10.19 -13.94
CA LEU A 130 -4.29 9.46 -13.03
C LEU A 130 -4.31 10.02 -11.61
N GLN A 131 -4.29 11.35 -11.46
CA GLN A 131 -4.35 12.00 -10.15
C GLN A 131 -5.70 11.82 -9.47
N SER A 132 -6.78 11.91 -10.23
CA SER A 132 -8.15 11.74 -9.76
C SER A 132 -8.40 10.32 -9.27
N VAL A 133 -8.12 9.30 -10.10
CA VAL A 133 -8.21 7.87 -9.73
C VAL A 133 -7.27 7.55 -8.57
N GLY A 134 -6.03 8.04 -8.61
CA GLY A 134 -5.07 7.82 -7.54
C GLY A 134 -5.56 8.34 -6.18
N ARG A 135 -6.21 9.52 -6.16
CA ARG A 135 -6.83 10.08 -4.95
C ARG A 135 -8.07 9.29 -4.50
N GLN A 136 -8.89 8.83 -5.44
CA GLN A 136 -10.04 7.97 -5.14
C GLN A 136 -9.59 6.66 -4.48
N VAL A 137 -8.63 5.95 -5.10
CA VAL A 137 -8.09 4.69 -4.56
C VAL A 137 -7.50 4.92 -3.17
N HIS A 138 -6.70 5.97 -2.99
CA HIS A 138 -6.08 6.27 -1.69
C HIS A 138 -7.15 6.50 -0.60
N THR A 139 -8.17 7.31 -0.90
CA THR A 139 -9.32 7.53 0.00
C THR A 139 -10.06 6.23 0.30
N SER A 140 -10.24 5.36 -0.70
CA SER A 140 -10.96 4.09 -0.56
C SER A 140 -10.29 3.12 0.42
N MET A 141 -8.99 3.27 0.69
CA MET A 141 -8.24 2.45 1.64
C MET A 141 -8.73 2.65 3.07
N ALA A 142 -9.39 3.78 3.38
CA ALA A 142 -10.04 4.01 4.68
C ALA A 142 -11.15 2.98 5.00
N ARG A 143 -11.66 2.26 4.00
CA ARG A 143 -12.56 1.12 4.23
C ARG A 143 -11.83 -0.05 4.88
N GLY A 144 -10.60 -0.33 4.44
CA GLY A 144 -9.78 -1.46 4.87
C GLY A 144 -8.74 -1.15 5.95
N ILE A 145 -8.49 0.12 6.26
CA ILE A 145 -7.57 0.56 7.33
C ILE A 145 -8.29 1.61 8.18
N GLN A 146 -8.38 1.40 9.49
CA GLN A 146 -9.17 2.27 10.37
C GLN A 146 -8.49 2.55 11.72
N PRO A 147 -8.23 3.83 12.07
CA PRO A 147 -8.31 5.00 11.19
C PRO A 147 -7.23 4.97 10.08
N PHE A 148 -7.47 5.72 9.00
CA PHE A 148 -6.52 5.95 7.92
C PHE A 148 -6.29 7.45 7.74
N HIS A 149 -5.15 7.87 7.19
CA HIS A 149 -4.76 9.29 7.12
C HIS A 149 -4.71 9.99 8.49
N ALA A 150 -4.35 9.26 9.55
CA ALA A 150 -4.15 9.91 10.83
C ALA A 150 -2.97 10.89 10.71
N ARG A 151 -2.93 11.91 11.57
CA ARG A 151 -1.84 12.92 11.54
C ARG A 151 -0.44 12.27 11.67
N TRP A 152 -0.36 11.09 12.28
CA TRP A 152 0.90 10.40 12.49
C TRP A 152 1.27 9.42 11.36
N ASP A 153 0.34 9.18 10.43
CA ASP A 153 0.57 8.38 9.24
C ASP A 153 1.24 9.22 8.13
N GLY A 154 2.29 8.66 7.53
CA GLY A 154 2.94 9.21 6.34
C GLY A 154 2.41 8.62 5.04
N ASP A 155 1.10 8.40 4.91
CA ASP A 155 0.52 7.61 3.80
C ASP A 155 0.85 8.17 2.40
N VAL A 156 1.30 7.29 1.51
CA VAL A 156 1.65 7.63 0.11
C VAL A 156 1.04 6.60 -0.83
N ASN A 157 0.33 7.07 -1.85
CA ASN A 157 -0.16 6.26 -2.96
C ASN A 157 0.47 6.71 -4.29
N TYR A 158 0.90 5.76 -5.11
CA TYR A 158 1.30 5.99 -6.49
C TYR A 158 0.28 5.38 -7.45
N MET A 159 -0.11 6.12 -8.48
CA MET A 159 -0.93 5.61 -9.58
C MET A 159 -0.10 5.65 -10.86
N VAL A 160 0.06 4.51 -11.52
CA VAL A 160 0.92 4.35 -12.70
C VAL A 160 0.13 3.74 -13.84
N SER A 161 0.23 4.33 -15.02
CA SER A 161 -0.28 3.74 -16.27
C SER A 161 0.88 3.39 -17.21
N THR A 162 0.84 2.20 -17.81
CA THR A 162 1.76 1.82 -18.90
C THR A 162 1.30 2.30 -20.28
N GLN A 163 0.13 2.95 -20.38
CA GLN A 163 -0.41 3.58 -21.59
C GLN A 163 -0.59 2.64 -22.80
N GLU A 164 -0.84 1.36 -22.56
CA GLU A 164 -0.92 0.33 -23.61
C GLU A 164 -2.29 0.27 -24.30
N VAL A 165 -3.38 0.37 -23.52
CA VAL A 165 -4.74 0.07 -23.99
C VAL A 165 -5.65 1.30 -23.90
N ALA A 166 -6.38 1.61 -24.98
CA ALA A 166 -7.57 2.47 -24.91
C ALA A 166 -8.81 1.58 -24.73
N ASN A 167 -9.66 1.90 -23.77
CA ASN A 167 -10.87 1.12 -23.46
C ASN A 167 -12.05 2.05 -23.25
N ASP A 168 -12.71 2.42 -24.35
CA ASP A 168 -13.80 3.42 -24.35
C ASP A 168 -15.07 2.96 -23.61
N GLY A 169 -15.22 1.64 -23.40
CA GLY A 169 -16.31 1.06 -22.62
C GLY A 169 -16.03 1.01 -21.12
N PHE A 170 -14.90 1.58 -20.67
CA PHE A 170 -14.41 1.45 -19.30
C PHE A 170 -13.96 2.81 -18.79
N ASP A 171 -14.92 3.53 -18.19
CA ASP A 171 -14.72 4.90 -17.73
C ASP A 171 -13.84 5.00 -16.47
N GLU A 172 -13.48 6.24 -16.12
CA GLU A 172 -12.62 6.53 -14.96
C GLU A 172 -13.23 6.03 -13.65
N VAL A 173 -14.56 6.09 -13.52
CA VAL A 173 -15.29 5.65 -12.33
C VAL A 173 -15.14 4.14 -12.15
N THR A 174 -15.43 3.37 -13.20
CA THR A 174 -15.30 1.91 -13.19
C THR A 174 -13.87 1.47 -12.91
N LEU A 175 -12.88 2.18 -13.49
CA LEU A 175 -11.47 1.94 -13.18
C LEU A 175 -11.16 2.19 -11.71
N GLY A 176 -11.62 3.32 -11.17
CA GLY A 176 -11.44 3.69 -9.77
C GLY A 176 -12.07 2.67 -8.82
N GLU A 177 -13.25 2.15 -9.13
CA GLU A 177 -13.92 1.11 -8.35
C GLU A 177 -13.12 -0.20 -8.34
N LEU A 178 -12.74 -0.72 -9.51
CA LEU A 178 -11.95 -1.96 -9.59
C LEU A 178 -10.57 -1.80 -8.92
N ALA A 179 -9.92 -0.65 -9.10
CA ALA A 179 -8.64 -0.37 -8.45
C ALA A 179 -8.77 -0.24 -6.93
N SER A 180 -9.86 0.36 -6.44
CA SER A 180 -10.17 0.47 -5.01
C SER A 180 -10.40 -0.91 -4.39
N ASP A 181 -11.08 -1.81 -5.10
CA ASP A 181 -11.33 -3.17 -4.63
C ASP A 181 -10.09 -4.07 -4.72
N ALA A 182 -9.27 -3.91 -5.77
CA ALA A 182 -7.95 -4.53 -5.83
C ALA A 182 -7.06 -4.08 -4.66
N MET A 183 -7.08 -2.79 -4.33
CA MET A 183 -6.32 -2.27 -3.19
C MET A 183 -6.81 -2.85 -1.86
N TRP A 184 -8.12 -3.03 -1.65
CA TRP A 184 -8.62 -3.68 -0.45
C TRP A 184 -8.20 -5.16 -0.39
N ASP A 185 -8.23 -5.89 -1.51
CA ASP A 185 -7.70 -7.26 -1.58
C ASP A 185 -6.21 -7.30 -1.21
N ALA A 186 -5.42 -6.35 -1.74
CA ALA A 186 -4.00 -6.24 -1.42
C ALA A 186 -3.78 -5.94 0.08
N ILE A 187 -4.60 -5.08 0.69
CA ILE A 187 -4.56 -4.81 2.14
C ILE A 187 -4.82 -6.10 2.93
N LEU A 188 -5.83 -6.89 2.55
CA LEU A 188 -6.14 -8.15 3.23
C LEU A 188 -5.03 -9.20 3.05
N ALA A 189 -4.43 -9.25 1.86
CA ALA A 189 -3.30 -10.12 1.57
C ALA A 189 -1.98 -9.70 2.25
N SER A 190 -1.95 -8.58 3.00
CA SER A 190 -0.72 -8.05 3.59
C SER A 190 -0.26 -8.77 4.86
N TYR A 191 -1.15 -9.52 5.51
CA TYR A 191 -0.86 -10.20 6.78
C TYR A 191 -1.06 -11.72 6.75
N ASP A 192 -1.61 -12.25 5.66
CA ASP A 192 -1.76 -13.69 5.45
C ASP A 192 -0.43 -14.25 4.90
N ALA A 193 0.20 -15.17 5.63
CA ALA A 193 1.40 -15.89 5.23
C ALA A 193 1.30 -17.36 5.63
#